data_AF-A0A2P8EU74-F1
#
_entry.id   AF-A0A2P8EU74-F1
#
_cell.length_a   1.000
_cell.length_b   1.000
_cell.length_c   1.000
_cell.angle_alpha   90.00
_cell.angle_beta   90.00
_cell.angle_gamma   90.00
#
_symmetry.space_group_name_H-M   'P 1'
#
loop_
_entity.id
_entity.type
_entity.pdbx_description
1 polymer ?
#
loop_
_entity_poly.entity_id
_entity_poly.type
_entity_poly.pdbx_seq_one_letter_code
_entity_poly.pdbx_strand_id
1 'polypeptide(L)'
;MSRGKKQRTLGSLMTVLERAPRKQERLADPTSKESRRKKSQELRKKPKAVHARVRATQSATERDTNAGRKGTRHGGPLANKIRQLNAVQRERARNAGE
;
A
#
# COMPACT_ATOMS: atom_id res chain seq x y z
N MET A 1 -14.49 10.34 44.36
CA MET A 1 -13.85 9.05 44.00
C MET A 1 -14.16 8.70 42.54
N SER A 2 -13.35 9.15 41.56
CA SER A 2 -13.63 8.85 40.15
C SER A 2 -13.36 7.37 39.83
N ARG A 3 -14.16 6.77 38.95
CA ARG A 3 -14.08 5.35 38.53
C ARG A 3 -12.68 4.95 38.00
N GLY A 4 -11.86 5.91 37.59
CA GLY A 4 -10.49 5.69 37.11
C GLY A 4 -9.54 5.09 38.15
N LYS A 5 -9.75 5.32 39.45
CA LYS A 5 -8.91 4.71 40.50
C LYS A 5 -9.19 3.22 40.73
N LYS A 6 -10.41 2.74 40.45
CA LYS A 6 -10.77 1.31 40.59
C LYS A 6 -10.28 0.43 39.42
N GLN A 7 -9.86 1.02 38.31
CA GLN A 7 -9.55 0.30 37.06
C GLN A 7 -8.05 -0.02 36.87
N ARG A 8 -7.16 0.43 37.76
CA ARG A 8 -5.71 0.33 37.57
C ARG A 8 -5.11 -0.77 38.43
N THR A 9 -5.25 -2.06 38.07
CA THR A 9 -4.27 -3.11 38.48
C THR A 9 -4.57 -4.50 37.92
N LEU A 10 -5.83 -4.89 37.74
CA LEU A 10 -6.16 -6.32 37.47
C LEU A 10 -5.46 -6.91 36.23
N GLY A 11 -5.34 -6.15 35.14
CA GLY A 11 -4.61 -6.60 33.94
C GLY A 11 -3.12 -6.23 33.89
N SER A 12 -2.63 -5.47 34.88
CA SER A 12 -1.22 -5.08 34.98
C SER A 12 -0.39 -6.06 35.80
N LEU A 13 -1.04 -6.83 36.67
CA LEU A 13 -0.43 -7.85 37.52
C LEU A 13 -0.42 -9.24 36.86
N MET A 14 -1.11 -9.41 35.73
CA MET A 14 -1.09 -10.64 34.94
C MET A 14 0.24 -10.76 34.20
N THR A 15 0.78 -11.97 34.14
CA THR A 15 1.98 -12.26 33.36
C THR A 15 1.74 -11.98 31.88
N VAL A 16 2.79 -11.64 31.12
CA VAL A 16 2.70 -11.24 29.70
C VAL A 16 1.97 -12.28 28.83
N LEU A 17 2.02 -13.56 29.21
CA LEU A 17 1.40 -14.68 28.50
C LEU A 17 -0.10 -14.84 28.77
N GLU A 18 -0.59 -14.53 29.97
CA GLU A 18 -2.01 -14.66 30.35
C GLU A 18 -2.85 -13.45 29.92
N ARG A 19 -2.16 -12.36 29.57
CA ARG A 19 -2.81 -11.11 29.21
C ARG A 19 -3.30 -11.15 27.77
N ALA A 20 -4.59 -10.85 27.57
CA ALA A 20 -5.12 -10.61 26.24
C ALA A 20 -4.34 -9.50 25.51
N PRO A 21 -3.99 -9.69 24.23
CA PRO A 21 -3.12 -8.76 23.52
C PRO A 21 -3.75 -7.38 23.42
N ARG A 22 -2.92 -6.35 23.63
CA ARG A 22 -3.36 -4.96 23.59
C ARG A 22 -3.78 -4.58 22.18
N LYS A 23 -4.58 -3.52 22.06
CA LYS A 23 -4.96 -2.98 20.74
C LYS A 23 -3.74 -2.60 19.89
N GLN A 24 -2.67 -2.11 20.53
CA GLN A 24 -1.41 -1.76 19.85
C GLN A 24 -0.72 -3.00 19.26
N GLU A 25 -0.62 -4.09 20.04
CA GLU A 25 -0.03 -5.36 19.59
C GLU A 25 -0.84 -5.97 18.45
N ARG A 26 -2.17 -6.00 18.58
CA ARG A 26 -3.06 -6.45 17.49
C ARG A 26 -2.88 -5.58 16.25
N LEU A 27 -2.61 -4.29 16.38
CA LEU A 27 -2.44 -3.41 15.23
C LEU A 27 -1.09 -3.61 14.54
N ALA A 28 -0.05 -4.02 15.28
CA ALA A 28 1.25 -4.37 14.74
C ALA A 28 1.16 -5.63 13.85
N ASP A 29 0.33 -6.60 14.24
CA ASP A 29 0.09 -7.80 13.45
C ASP A 29 -0.67 -7.50 12.14
N PRO A 30 -0.09 -7.79 10.97
CA PRO A 30 -0.70 -7.45 9.68
C PRO A 30 -1.92 -8.32 9.35
N THR A 31 -2.02 -9.50 9.96
CA THR A 31 -3.09 -10.49 9.73
C THR A 31 -4.28 -10.31 10.68
N SER A 32 -4.15 -9.49 11.71
CA SER A 32 -5.20 -9.33 12.73
C SER A 32 -6.46 -8.63 12.18
N LYS A 33 -7.59 -8.85 12.85
CA LYS A 33 -8.88 -8.21 12.51
C LYS A 33 -8.82 -6.68 12.63
N GLU A 34 -8.13 -6.16 13.65
CA GLU A 34 -7.99 -4.72 13.89
C GLU A 34 -7.13 -4.05 12.81
N SER A 35 -6.03 -4.69 12.39
CA SER A 35 -5.19 -4.20 11.30
C SER A 35 -5.94 -4.15 9.97
N ARG A 36 -6.70 -5.21 9.64
CA ARG A 36 -7.58 -5.24 8.45
C ARG A 36 -8.62 -4.13 8.48
N ARG A 37 -9.24 -3.88 9.64
CA ARG A 37 -10.25 -2.82 9.81
C ARG A 37 -9.66 -1.43 9.65
N LYS A 38 -8.45 -1.17 10.19
CA LYS A 38 -7.77 0.11 10.00
C LYS A 38 -7.44 0.34 8.53
N LYS A 39 -6.88 -0.66 7.84
CA LYS A 39 -6.60 -0.60 6.39
C LYS A 39 -7.87 -0.31 5.57
N SER A 40 -8.98 -1.00 5.85
CA SER A 40 -10.22 -0.77 5.10
C SER A 40 -10.81 0.62 5.35
N GLN A 41 -10.70 1.15 6.57
CA GLN A 41 -11.09 2.52 6.87
C GLN A 41 -10.19 3.54 6.18
N GLU A 42 -8.88 3.33 6.13
CA GLU A 42 -7.94 4.18 5.39
C GLU A 42 -8.25 4.19 3.88
N LEU A 43 -8.66 3.05 3.32
CA LEU A 43 -9.08 2.94 1.92
C LEU A 43 -10.42 3.63 1.65
N ARG A 44 -11.36 3.60 2.61
CA ARG A 44 -12.67 4.27 2.51
C ARG A 44 -12.58 5.78 2.70
N LYS A 45 -11.64 6.26 3.51
CA LYS A 45 -11.40 7.69 3.71
C LYS A 45 -10.87 8.30 2.40
N LYS A 46 -11.09 9.61 2.25
CA LYS A 46 -10.87 10.37 1.00
C LYS A 46 -9.61 9.91 0.25
N PRO A 47 -9.66 9.83 -1.09
CA PRO A 47 -8.51 9.47 -1.88
C PRO A 47 -7.30 10.30 -1.49
N LYS A 48 -6.16 9.64 -1.25
CA LYS A 48 -4.89 10.29 -0.87
C LYS A 48 -4.61 11.47 -1.83
N ALA A 49 -4.08 12.56 -1.30
CA ALA A 49 -3.65 13.71 -2.08
C ALA A 49 -2.72 13.28 -3.23
N VAL A 50 -2.73 14.02 -4.35
CA VAL A 50 -2.02 13.67 -5.58
C VAL A 50 -0.54 13.33 -5.31
N HIS A 51 0.16 14.14 -4.51
CA HIS A 51 1.56 13.90 -4.15
C HIS A 51 1.80 12.57 -3.42
N ALA A 52 0.88 12.17 -2.53
CA ALA A 52 0.96 10.90 -1.82
C ALA A 52 0.69 9.69 -2.73
N ARG A 53 -0.10 9.87 -3.80
CA ARG A 53 -0.31 8.85 -4.83
C ARG A 53 0.94 8.67 -5.70
N VAL A 54 1.58 9.76 -6.13
CA VAL A 54 2.79 9.72 -6.97
C VAL A 54 3.96 9.03 -6.25
N ARG A 55 4.18 9.33 -4.96
CA ARG A 55 5.20 8.63 -4.16
C ARG A 55 4.90 7.14 -4.00
N ALA A 56 3.63 6.78 -3.82
CA ALA A 56 3.23 5.37 -3.73
C ALA A 56 3.50 4.62 -5.05
N THR A 57 3.25 5.25 -6.21
CA THR A 57 3.55 4.65 -7.51
C THR A 57 5.05 4.49 -7.76
N GLN A 58 5.87 5.46 -7.34
CA GLN A 58 7.33 5.38 -7.42
C GLN A 58 7.87 4.17 -6.62
N SER A 59 7.39 3.98 -5.39
CA SER A 59 7.77 2.82 -4.56
C SER A 59 7.30 1.47 -5.12
N ALA A 60 6.26 1.47 -5.95
CA ALA A 60 5.77 0.27 -6.62
C ALA A 60 6.63 -0.05 -7.84
N THR A 61 6.99 0.98 -8.63
CA THR A 61 7.91 0.80 -9.75
C THR A 61 9.28 0.32 -9.30
N GLU A 62 9.81 0.83 -8.19
CA GLU A 62 11.10 0.38 -7.62
C GLU A 62 11.06 -1.08 -7.14
N ARG A 63 9.94 -1.50 -6.54
CA ARG A 63 9.72 -2.92 -6.20
C ARG A 63 9.63 -3.80 -7.44
N ASP A 64 8.91 -3.36 -8.46
CA ASP A 64 8.73 -4.12 -9.69
C ASP A 64 10.04 -4.20 -10.50
N THR A 65 10.87 -3.16 -10.47
CA THR A 65 12.22 -3.20 -11.06
C THR A 65 13.13 -4.17 -10.31
N ASN A 66 13.12 -4.13 -8.97
CA ASN A 66 13.92 -5.04 -8.16
C ASN A 66 13.47 -6.51 -8.30
N ALA A 67 12.18 -6.74 -8.54
CA ALA A 67 11.63 -8.07 -8.79
C ALA A 67 11.82 -8.56 -10.24
N GLY A 68 12.53 -7.81 -11.11
CA GLY A 68 12.67 -8.14 -12.54
C GLY A 68 11.37 -8.06 -13.35
N ARG A 69 10.29 -7.55 -12.75
CA ARG A 69 8.94 -7.44 -13.34
C ARG A 69 8.70 -6.09 -14.01
N LYS A 70 9.76 -5.48 -14.54
CA LYS A 70 9.68 -4.18 -15.21
C LYS A 70 8.88 -4.36 -16.51
N GLY A 71 7.57 -4.05 -16.47
CA GLY A 71 6.67 -4.11 -17.62
C GLY A 71 5.58 -5.19 -17.59
N THR A 72 5.47 -6.02 -16.53
CA THR A 72 4.49 -7.12 -16.49
C THR A 72 3.08 -6.70 -16.07
N ARG A 73 2.86 -5.43 -15.69
CA ARG A 73 1.48 -4.92 -15.58
C ARG A 73 0.99 -4.65 -16.99
N HIS A 74 0.02 -5.43 -17.44
CA HIS A 74 -0.77 -5.14 -18.64
C HIS A 74 -1.35 -3.74 -18.50
N GLY A 75 -0.63 -2.74 -18.99
CA GLY A 75 -1.14 -1.38 -19.10
C GLY A 75 -2.42 -1.46 -19.91
N GLY A 76 -3.50 -0.85 -19.39
CA GLY A 76 -4.82 -0.89 -20.02
C GLY A 76 -4.82 -0.35 -21.45
N PRO A 77 -6.00 -0.21 -22.09
CA PRO A 77 -6.13 0.11 -23.51
C PRO A 77 -5.28 1.31 -23.99
N LEU A 78 -5.18 2.35 -23.15
CA LEU A 78 -4.37 3.54 -23.43
C LEU A 78 -2.86 3.24 -23.54
N ALA A 79 -2.33 2.38 -22.67
CA ALA A 79 -0.92 2.02 -22.72
C ALA A 79 -0.58 1.23 -23.98
N ASN A 80 -1.48 0.34 -24.42
CA ASN A 80 -1.33 -0.38 -25.68
C ASN A 80 -1.32 0.58 -26.88
N LYS A 81 -2.23 1.57 -26.89
CA LYS A 81 -2.28 2.60 -27.94
C LYS A 81 -0.99 3.43 -28.00
N ILE A 82 -0.45 3.83 -26.84
CA ILE A 82 0.82 4.57 -26.78
C ILE A 82 1.98 3.74 -27.31
N ARG A 83 2.05 2.43 -26.98
CA ARG A 83 3.09 1.55 -27.54
C ARG A 83 3.00 1.44 -29.05
N GLN A 84 1.80 1.29 -29.60
CA GLN A 84 1.58 1.26 -31.05
C GLN A 84 2.01 2.56 -31.72
N LEU A 85 1.59 3.72 -31.20
CA LEU A 85 1.98 5.02 -31.75
C LEU A 85 3.50 5.24 -31.72
N ASN A 86 4.16 4.85 -30.63
CA ASN A 86 5.61 4.96 -30.51
C ASN A 86 6.36 4.01 -31.46
N ALA A 87 5.84 2.80 -31.70
CA ALA A 87 6.39 1.88 -32.70
C ALA A 87 6.31 2.48 -34.11
N VAL A 88 5.13 2.98 -34.49
CA VAL A 88 4.92 3.64 -35.80
C VAL A 88 5.81 4.86 -35.98
N GLN A 89 5.98 5.71 -34.94
CA GLN A 89 6.89 6.86 -35.03
C GLN A 89 8.34 6.44 -35.18
N ARG A 90 8.78 5.36 -34.52
CA ARG A 90 10.15 4.84 -34.66
C ARG A 90 10.40 4.28 -36.06
N GLU A 91 9.44 3.59 -36.64
CA GLU A 91 9.53 3.10 -38.03
C GLU A 91 9.58 4.26 -39.02
N ARG A 92 8.74 5.28 -38.85
CA ARG A 92 8.78 6.50 -39.68
C ARG A 92 10.11 7.24 -39.57
N ALA A 93 10.66 7.36 -38.36
CA ALA A 93 11.95 8.01 -38.14
C ALA A 93 13.11 7.21 -38.74
N ARG A 94 13.05 5.87 -38.73
CA ARG A 94 14.03 5.01 -39.41
C ARG A 94 13.97 5.17 -40.93
N ASN A 95 12.77 5.09 -41.50
CA ASN A 95 12.57 5.19 -42.95
C ASN A 95 12.80 6.60 -43.51
N ALA A 96 12.82 7.64 -42.66
CA ALA A 96 13.15 9.01 -43.05
C ALA A 96 14.64 9.34 -42.89
N GLY A 97 15.43 8.44 -42.29
CA GLY A 97 16.88 8.58 -42.10
C GLY A 97 17.72 7.66 -42.99
N GLU A 98 17.09 6.80 -43.79
CA GLU A 98 17.67 6.12 -44.97
C GLU A 98 17.35 6.92 -46.24
#